data_AF-A0A9X3SS50-F1
#
_entry.id   AF-A0A9X3SS50-F1
#
_cell.length_a   1.000
_cell.length_b   1.000
_cell.length_c   1.000
_cell.angle_alpha   90.00
_cell.angle_beta   90.00
_cell.angle_gamma   90.00
#
_symmetry.space_group_name_H-M   'P 1'
#
loop_
_entity.id
_entity.type
_entity.pdbx_description
1 polymer ?
#
loop_
_entity_poly.entity_id
_entity_poly.type
_entity_poly.pdbx_seq_one_letter_code
_entity_poly.pdbx_strand_id
1 'polypeptide(L)'
;MRQDPRPLLSRRTLIGGIAAGAVAAAAQSAPARAEKNKTRKPSKLVPGDLVVVPAPGGPTTAAAVARGIAILEGWGLRVELTEHALDTYGWLSAPDADRLADLQYALDHSEAKAVMTARGGYGTTRIIDEVDFDGLEDHPKLIVGYSDITALHLAVHHHTGLSSLHSPMVAWSSNNTAATAESLRTALMTADPVVLQRDPLEPTAAVEVPGTATGLLYGGNLSLLDAEPDDNHLPDLEDAILFIEDTDESRYKIDGMLTRFTRAGHFDGLAGIAVGQFTPYEHDEYTEGEWTMNEVLMDRLGGLGIPVLGGLKVGHGLDPRVMPLGSEAVLDTDAGTLTIEAAVAD
;
A
#
# COMPACT_ATOMS: atom_id res chain seq x y z
N MET A 1 42.63 -22.32 62.01
CA MET A 1 42.39 -21.95 63.42
C MET A 1 42.55 -20.44 63.48
N ARG A 2 41.59 -19.60 63.81
CA ARG A 2 40.28 -19.67 64.48
C ARG A 2 39.48 -18.47 63.90
N GLN A 3 38.25 -18.67 63.43
CA GLN A 3 37.01 -18.29 64.15
C GLN A 3 36.97 -16.77 64.44
N ASP A 4 35.90 -16.01 64.18
CA ASP A 4 34.48 -16.35 64.18
C ASP A 4 33.64 -15.10 63.77
N PRO A 5 32.30 -15.05 63.86
CA PRO A 5 31.46 -14.87 62.69
C PRO A 5 30.59 -13.59 62.74
N ARG A 6 29.82 -13.40 61.66
CA ARG A 6 28.65 -12.51 61.62
C ARG A 6 27.59 -12.94 62.65
N PRO A 7 26.73 -12.01 63.09
CA PRO A 7 25.31 -12.34 63.18
C PRO A 7 24.39 -11.28 62.55
N LEU A 8 23.64 -11.74 61.53
CA LEU A 8 22.18 -11.72 61.38
C LEU A 8 21.40 -11.26 62.65
N LEU A 9 20.29 -10.52 62.67
CA LEU A 9 19.08 -10.53 61.83
C LEU A 9 18.10 -9.43 62.34
N SER A 10 17.48 -8.72 61.40
CA SER A 10 16.02 -8.51 61.26
C SER A 10 15.15 -7.60 62.17
N ARG A 11 14.41 -6.76 61.42
CA ARG A 11 12.95 -6.45 61.39
C ARG A 11 12.35 -5.31 62.23
N ARG A 12 11.89 -4.32 61.43
CA ARG A 12 10.68 -3.48 61.52
C ARG A 12 10.74 -2.38 62.60
N THR A 13 10.42 -1.12 62.31
CA THR A 13 9.08 -0.66 61.88
C THR A 13 9.10 0.83 61.51
N LEU A 14 8.22 1.23 60.55
CA LEU A 14 7.54 2.53 60.40
C LEU A 14 8.42 3.71 59.91
N ILE A 15 8.04 4.62 59.00
CA ILE A 15 6.87 5.51 58.83
C ILE A 15 6.93 5.98 57.35
N GLY A 16 5.88 5.93 56.52
CA GLY A 16 4.81 6.93 56.40
C GLY A 16 5.17 8.07 55.42
N GLY A 17 4.36 8.31 54.38
CA GLY A 17 4.48 9.50 53.53
C GLY A 17 3.98 9.33 52.10
N ILE A 18 2.84 9.96 51.82
CA ILE A 18 2.21 10.13 50.50
C ILE A 18 3.08 11.04 49.63
N ALA A 19 3.27 10.69 48.35
CA ALA A 19 3.52 11.66 47.30
C ALA A 19 2.92 11.18 45.98
N ALA A 20 1.76 11.74 45.65
CA ALA A 20 1.32 11.88 44.27
C ALA A 20 2.33 12.79 43.53
N GLY A 21 2.75 12.38 42.34
CA GLY A 21 3.54 13.23 41.46
C GLY A 21 4.62 12.47 40.69
N ALA A 22 4.25 11.92 39.53
CA ALA A 22 5.14 11.73 38.39
C ALA A 22 4.34 11.32 37.15
N VAL A 23 3.43 12.19 36.68
CA VAL A 23 3.05 12.21 35.26
C VAL A 23 3.79 13.38 34.65
N ALA A 24 5.03 13.16 34.23
CA ALA A 24 5.79 14.02 33.32
C ALA A 24 7.24 13.52 33.25
N ALA A 25 7.49 12.48 32.47
CA ALA A 25 8.83 12.18 31.94
C ALA A 25 8.74 11.19 30.76
N ALA A 26 8.02 11.56 29.71
CA ALA A 26 8.09 10.90 28.41
C ALA A 26 7.74 11.91 27.32
N ALA A 27 8.55 12.97 27.21
CA ALA A 27 8.45 13.94 26.13
C ALA A 27 9.81 14.60 25.94
N GLN A 28 10.81 13.82 25.51
CA GLN A 28 12.12 14.36 25.14
C GLN A 28 12.96 13.35 24.30
N SER A 29 12.33 12.76 23.28
CA SER A 29 13.05 12.12 22.17
C SER A 29 12.41 12.36 20.78
N ALA A 30 11.36 13.19 20.70
CA ALA A 30 10.55 13.34 19.49
C ALA A 30 11.08 14.22 18.33
N PRO A 31 12.10 15.11 18.45
CA PRO A 31 12.33 16.07 17.36
C PRO A 31 13.15 15.54 16.18
N ALA A 32 13.88 14.43 16.32
CA ALA A 32 14.75 13.93 15.24
C ALA A 32 14.08 12.93 14.29
N ARG A 33 13.04 12.21 14.73
CA ARG A 33 12.27 11.24 13.90
C ARG A 33 11.14 11.93 13.12
N ALA A 34 10.53 12.97 13.69
CA ALA A 34 9.44 13.73 13.08
C ALA A 34 9.83 14.48 11.78
N GLU A 35 11.09 14.87 11.62
CA GLU A 35 11.60 15.52 10.40
C GLU A 35 11.86 14.52 9.25
N LYS A 36 12.07 13.23 9.54
CA LYS A 36 12.33 12.17 8.53
C LYS A 36 11.05 11.58 7.93
N ASN A 37 9.88 11.76 8.55
CA ASN A 37 8.62 11.11 8.17
C ASN A 37 7.64 12.05 7.45
N LYS A 38 8.07 13.23 6.99
CA LYS A 38 7.14 14.12 6.28
C LYS A 38 6.97 13.65 4.84
N THR A 39 5.92 12.88 4.59
CA THR A 39 5.49 12.47 3.24
C THR A 39 5.45 13.67 2.30
N ARG A 40 6.15 13.55 1.17
CA ARG A 40 6.04 14.50 0.06
C ARG A 40 4.77 14.17 -0.72
N LYS A 41 3.97 15.20 -1.03
CA LYS A 41 2.73 15.02 -1.79
C LYS A 41 2.82 15.82 -3.09
N PRO A 42 2.56 15.21 -4.27
CA PRO A 42 2.37 15.97 -5.50
C PRO A 42 1.12 16.86 -5.38
N SER A 43 1.00 17.86 -6.25
CA SER A 43 -0.22 18.68 -6.33
C SER A 43 -1.38 17.85 -6.87
N LYS A 44 -2.59 18.15 -6.40
CA LYS A 44 -3.83 17.59 -6.96
C LYS A 44 -4.00 18.01 -8.42
N LEU A 45 -4.69 17.19 -9.19
CA LEU A 45 -4.97 17.46 -10.59
C LEU A 45 -6.15 18.43 -10.73
N VAL A 46 -6.04 19.34 -11.69
CA VAL A 46 -7.10 20.26 -12.11
C VAL A 46 -7.37 20.11 -13.61
N PRO A 47 -8.54 20.53 -14.11
CA PRO A 47 -8.81 20.51 -15.55
C PRO A 47 -7.71 21.22 -16.35
N GLY A 48 -7.23 20.56 -17.40
CA GLY A 48 -6.09 20.99 -18.23
C GLY A 48 -4.77 20.27 -17.93
N ASP A 49 -4.64 19.67 -16.74
CA ASP A 49 -3.45 18.91 -16.36
C ASP A 49 -3.29 17.64 -17.20
N LEU A 50 -2.03 17.25 -17.40
CA LEU A 50 -1.65 16.11 -18.22
C LEU A 50 -1.39 14.87 -17.37
N VAL A 51 -1.98 13.75 -17.81
CA VAL A 51 -1.69 12.39 -17.34
C VAL A 51 -0.95 11.65 -18.45
N VAL A 52 0.26 11.18 -18.17
CA VAL A 52 1.02 10.33 -19.10
C VAL A 52 0.84 8.86 -18.71
N VAL A 53 0.67 8.00 -19.72
CA VAL A 53 0.22 6.62 -19.55
C VAL A 53 1.24 5.64 -20.14
N PRO A 54 2.22 5.18 -19.34
CA PRO A 54 3.12 4.10 -19.73
C PRO A 54 2.51 2.72 -19.45
N ALA A 55 3.09 1.68 -20.04
CA ALA A 55 2.75 0.28 -19.75
C ALA A 55 3.99 -0.48 -19.23
N PRO A 56 4.41 -0.31 -17.96
CA PRO A 56 5.62 -0.95 -17.46
C PRO A 56 5.46 -2.47 -17.19
N GLY A 57 4.23 -2.97 -17.09
CA GLY A 57 3.94 -4.38 -16.84
C GLY A 57 3.50 -5.16 -18.08
N GLY A 58 2.31 -5.75 -18.01
CA GLY A 58 1.72 -6.60 -19.05
C GLY A 58 0.92 -5.84 -20.11
N PRO A 59 0.56 -6.51 -21.22
CA PRO A 59 -0.13 -5.88 -22.35
C PRO A 59 -1.60 -5.62 -22.01
N THR A 60 -2.26 -4.75 -22.78
CA THR A 60 -3.69 -4.46 -22.65
C THR A 60 -4.36 -4.27 -24.01
N THR A 61 -5.66 -3.97 -24.04
CA THR A 61 -6.38 -3.70 -25.28
C THR A 61 -6.63 -2.20 -25.46
N ALA A 62 -6.49 -1.71 -26.71
CA ALA A 62 -6.82 -0.34 -27.06
C ALA A 62 -8.25 0.06 -26.65
N ALA A 63 -9.20 -0.88 -26.73
CA ALA A 63 -10.59 -0.65 -26.32
C ALA A 63 -10.73 -0.42 -24.81
N ALA A 64 -9.96 -1.10 -23.97
CA ALA A 64 -9.97 -0.86 -22.53
C ALA A 64 -9.31 0.47 -22.17
N VAL A 65 -8.18 0.79 -22.79
CA VAL A 65 -7.49 2.07 -22.59
C VAL A 65 -8.34 3.25 -23.04
N ALA A 66 -9.00 3.15 -24.20
CA ALA A 66 -9.89 4.19 -24.70
C ALA A 66 -11.06 4.51 -23.73
N ARG A 67 -11.56 3.51 -22.99
CA ARG A 67 -12.57 3.74 -21.94
C ARG A 67 -12.02 4.58 -20.79
N GLY A 68 -10.82 4.27 -20.31
CA GLY A 68 -10.18 5.05 -19.25
C GLY A 68 -9.83 6.47 -19.68
N ILE A 69 -9.30 6.62 -20.91
CA ILE A 69 -9.04 7.94 -21.51
C ILE A 69 -10.32 8.78 -21.51
N ALA A 70 -11.43 8.25 -22.00
CA ALA A 70 -12.70 8.97 -22.05
C ALA A 70 -13.21 9.40 -20.66
N ILE A 71 -12.93 8.62 -19.62
CA ILE A 71 -13.25 8.98 -18.24
C ILE A 71 -12.40 10.16 -17.77
N LEU A 72 -11.07 10.09 -17.94
CA LEU A 72 -10.13 11.14 -17.53
C LEU A 72 -10.39 12.45 -18.29
N GLU A 73 -10.58 12.38 -19.61
CA GLU A 73 -10.93 13.54 -20.46
C GLU A 73 -12.30 14.12 -20.07
N GLY A 74 -13.24 13.28 -19.65
CA GLY A 74 -14.53 13.69 -19.11
C GLY A 74 -14.42 14.53 -17.83
N TRP A 75 -13.32 14.41 -17.09
CA TRP A 75 -12.99 15.26 -15.93
C TRP A 75 -12.19 16.51 -16.31
N GLY A 76 -11.92 16.70 -17.61
CA GLY A 76 -11.17 17.83 -18.15
C GLY A 76 -9.65 17.64 -18.14
N LEU A 77 -9.16 16.43 -17.88
CA LEU A 77 -7.73 16.11 -17.95
C LEU A 77 -7.30 15.86 -19.40
N ARG A 78 -6.01 16.08 -19.68
CA ARG A 78 -5.37 15.64 -20.93
C ARG A 78 -4.72 14.28 -20.70
N VAL A 79 -4.76 13.41 -21.69
CA VAL A 79 -4.12 12.09 -21.61
C VAL A 79 -3.16 11.88 -22.77
N GLU A 80 -1.97 11.40 -22.47
CA GLU A 80 -0.96 11.02 -23.45
C GLU A 80 -0.52 9.58 -23.22
N LEU A 81 -0.55 8.77 -24.27
CA LEU A 81 0.00 7.42 -24.27
C LEU A 81 1.48 7.49 -24.66
N THR A 82 2.33 6.72 -23.98
CA THR A 82 3.71 6.53 -24.42
C THR A 82 3.77 5.64 -25.66
N GLU A 83 4.93 5.58 -26.32
CA GLU A 83 5.08 4.96 -27.64
C GLU A 83 4.62 3.49 -27.66
N HIS A 84 4.95 2.74 -26.61
CA HIS A 84 4.70 1.31 -26.49
C HIS A 84 3.55 0.96 -25.56
N ALA A 85 2.73 1.93 -25.14
CA ALA A 85 1.64 1.71 -24.16
C ALA A 85 0.57 0.71 -24.62
N LEU A 86 0.45 0.46 -25.93
CA LEU A 86 -0.53 -0.45 -26.54
C LEU A 86 0.11 -1.67 -27.22
N ASP A 87 1.43 -1.85 -27.08
CA ASP A 87 2.14 -2.97 -27.68
C ASP A 87 1.83 -4.30 -26.97
N THR A 88 2.33 -5.39 -27.55
CA THR A 88 2.25 -6.72 -26.94
C THR A 88 3.52 -7.52 -27.22
N TYR A 89 4.16 -7.98 -26.16
CA TYR A 89 5.38 -8.79 -26.21
C TYR A 89 5.28 -9.98 -25.24
N GLY A 90 4.63 -11.07 -25.69
CA GLY A 90 4.36 -12.22 -24.83
C GLY A 90 3.42 -11.85 -23.69
N TRP A 91 3.86 -12.04 -22.43
CA TRP A 91 3.14 -11.57 -21.23
C TRP A 91 3.54 -10.16 -20.78
N LEU A 92 4.44 -9.49 -21.50
CA LEU A 92 4.84 -8.09 -21.29
C LEU A 92 4.13 -7.17 -22.32
N SER A 93 4.07 -5.87 -22.03
CA SER A 93 3.65 -4.85 -23.00
C SER A 93 4.67 -4.66 -24.13
N ALA A 94 5.97 -4.61 -23.82
CA ALA A 94 7.06 -4.42 -24.78
C ALA A 94 8.39 -5.01 -24.24
N PRO A 95 9.47 -5.08 -25.05
CA PRO A 95 10.82 -5.36 -24.56
C PRO A 95 11.24 -4.45 -23.39
N ASP A 96 12.14 -4.93 -22.53
CA ASP A 96 12.53 -4.25 -21.28
C ASP A 96 13.05 -2.83 -21.54
N ALA A 97 13.90 -2.65 -22.56
CA ALA A 97 14.43 -1.34 -22.93
C ALA A 97 13.34 -0.34 -23.35
N ASP A 98 12.31 -0.83 -24.05
CA ASP A 98 11.21 0.00 -24.55
C ASP A 98 10.27 0.39 -23.39
N ARG A 99 9.96 -0.55 -22.49
CA ARG A 99 9.17 -0.27 -21.28
C ARG A 99 9.88 0.69 -20.33
N LEU A 100 11.20 0.52 -20.16
CA LEU A 100 12.03 1.42 -19.36
C LEU A 100 12.05 2.83 -19.97
N ALA A 101 12.25 2.94 -21.29
CA ALA A 101 12.23 4.23 -21.98
C ALA A 101 10.88 4.95 -21.85
N ASP A 102 9.77 4.22 -22.02
CA ASP A 102 8.41 4.76 -21.84
C ASP A 102 8.14 5.22 -20.40
N LEU A 103 8.55 4.42 -19.42
CA LEU A 103 8.40 4.78 -18.00
C LEU A 103 9.25 6.01 -17.66
N GLN A 104 10.52 6.04 -18.09
CA GLN A 104 11.42 7.17 -17.86
C GLN A 104 10.87 8.44 -18.54
N TYR A 105 10.38 8.33 -19.78
CA TYR A 105 9.72 9.44 -20.46
C TYR A 105 8.56 10.01 -19.65
N ALA A 106 7.68 9.14 -19.11
CA ALA A 106 6.55 9.57 -18.30
C ALA A 106 6.99 10.25 -16.98
N LEU A 107 8.02 9.72 -16.33
CA LEU A 107 8.58 10.26 -15.09
C LEU A 107 9.32 11.58 -15.30
N ASP A 108 9.99 11.77 -16.43
CA ASP A 108 10.73 13.00 -16.77
C ASP A 108 9.85 14.06 -17.45
N HIS A 109 8.62 13.71 -17.85
CA HIS A 109 7.77 14.60 -18.62
C HIS A 109 7.47 15.91 -17.88
N SER A 110 7.96 17.04 -18.42
CA SER A 110 7.95 18.33 -17.72
C SER A 110 6.56 18.91 -17.46
N GLU A 111 5.55 18.55 -18.26
CA GLU A 111 4.17 19.01 -18.07
C GLU A 111 3.29 18.03 -17.28
N ALA A 112 3.71 16.76 -17.13
CA ALA A 112 2.85 15.74 -16.56
C ALA A 112 2.65 15.99 -15.07
N LYS A 113 1.41 15.87 -14.60
CA LYS A 113 1.05 15.94 -13.17
C LYS A 113 0.85 14.56 -12.55
N ALA A 114 0.51 13.58 -13.38
CA ALA A 114 0.42 12.19 -12.96
C ALA A 114 0.98 11.25 -14.02
N VAL A 115 1.48 10.12 -13.54
CA VAL A 115 1.80 8.94 -14.33
C VAL A 115 0.81 7.86 -13.93
N MET A 116 -0.15 7.58 -14.82
CA MET A 116 -1.17 6.56 -14.60
C MET A 116 -0.93 5.39 -15.54
N THR A 117 -0.57 4.25 -14.97
CA THR A 117 -0.16 3.09 -15.78
C THR A 117 -1.33 2.54 -16.60
N ALA A 118 -1.03 2.01 -17.78
CA ALA A 118 -2.03 1.42 -18.67
C ALA A 118 -2.66 0.17 -18.04
N ARG A 119 -1.80 -0.71 -17.51
CA ARG A 119 -2.15 -1.95 -16.83
C ARG A 119 -0.93 -2.42 -16.01
N GLY A 120 -1.19 -3.23 -14.99
CA GLY A 120 -0.21 -4.03 -14.27
C GLY A 120 0.03 -5.32 -15.03
N GLY A 121 0.03 -6.47 -14.36
CA GLY A 121 0.31 -7.76 -14.97
C GLY A 121 1.64 -8.30 -14.45
N TYR A 122 2.65 -8.35 -15.31
CA TYR A 122 3.98 -8.77 -14.90
C TYR A 122 5.03 -8.00 -15.70
N GLY A 123 6.08 -7.55 -15.01
CA GLY A 123 7.30 -7.09 -15.67
C GLY A 123 7.85 -5.79 -15.12
N THR A 124 7.11 -5.06 -14.29
CA THR A 124 7.61 -3.80 -13.70
C THR A 124 8.88 -4.06 -12.87
N THR A 125 8.92 -5.15 -12.10
CA THR A 125 10.11 -5.57 -11.33
C THR A 125 11.34 -5.89 -12.17
N ARG A 126 11.20 -6.14 -13.49
CA ARG A 126 12.36 -6.40 -14.37
C ARG A 126 13.14 -5.15 -14.74
N ILE A 127 12.51 -3.99 -14.63
CA ILE A 127 13.07 -2.71 -15.09
C ILE A 127 13.23 -1.70 -13.94
N ILE A 128 12.64 -1.97 -12.77
CA ILE A 128 12.50 -0.97 -11.70
C ILE A 128 13.85 -0.49 -11.17
N ASP A 129 14.85 -1.38 -11.08
CA ASP A 129 16.20 -1.05 -10.58
C ASP A 129 17.01 -0.18 -11.56
N GLU A 130 16.55 -0.04 -12.82
CA GLU A 130 17.18 0.80 -13.85
C GLU A 130 16.49 2.17 -14.02
N VAL A 131 15.39 2.42 -13.30
CA VAL A 131 14.63 3.67 -13.39
C VAL A 131 15.34 4.79 -12.63
N ASP A 132 15.44 5.96 -13.24
CA ASP A 132 15.92 7.17 -12.59
C ASP A 132 14.74 7.96 -11.98
N PHE A 133 14.78 8.11 -10.66
CA PHE A 133 13.74 8.80 -9.89
C PHE A 133 14.11 10.25 -9.55
N ASP A 134 15.30 10.73 -9.89
CA ASP A 134 15.78 12.06 -9.50
C ASP A 134 14.86 13.17 -10.04
N GLY A 135 14.28 12.97 -11.23
CA GLY A 135 13.32 13.89 -11.83
C GLY A 135 12.05 14.14 -10.97
N LEU A 136 11.69 13.22 -10.09
CA LEU A 136 10.56 13.36 -9.15
C LEU A 136 10.91 14.19 -7.90
N GLU A 137 12.19 14.43 -7.61
CA GLU A 137 12.59 15.37 -6.56
C GLU A 137 12.21 16.80 -6.92
N ASP A 138 12.54 17.22 -8.14
CA ASP A 138 12.29 18.57 -8.63
C ASP A 138 10.87 18.75 -9.18
N HIS A 139 10.30 17.68 -9.75
CA HIS A 139 9.00 17.70 -10.40
C HIS A 139 8.14 16.53 -9.92
N PRO A 140 7.62 16.59 -8.67
CA PRO A 140 6.83 15.50 -8.10
C PRO A 140 5.56 15.28 -8.92
N LYS A 141 5.34 14.01 -9.29
CA LYS A 141 4.17 13.54 -10.04
C LYS A 141 3.45 12.49 -9.23
N LEU A 142 2.13 12.43 -9.39
CA LEU A 142 1.34 11.39 -8.75
C LEU A 142 1.45 10.07 -9.53
N ILE A 143 1.87 9.01 -8.85
CA ILE A 143 1.94 7.67 -9.42
C ILE A 143 0.64 6.93 -9.13
N VAL A 144 0.04 6.35 -10.18
CA VAL A 144 -1.33 5.84 -10.14
C VAL A 144 -1.38 4.44 -10.78
N GLY A 145 -1.76 3.43 -9.98
CA GLY A 145 -1.88 2.04 -10.43
C GLY A 145 -1.96 1.05 -9.27
N TYR A 146 -2.07 -0.24 -9.56
CA TYR A 146 -2.07 -1.31 -8.55
C TYR A 146 -1.52 -2.62 -9.14
N SER A 147 -1.53 -3.72 -8.38
CA SER A 147 -0.99 -5.02 -8.82
C SER A 147 0.53 -4.97 -8.99
N ASP A 148 1.07 -5.38 -10.14
CA ASP A 148 2.49 -5.27 -10.54
C ASP A 148 3.10 -3.87 -10.29
N ILE A 149 2.27 -2.82 -10.25
CA ILE A 149 2.69 -1.43 -9.98
C ILE A 149 3.06 -1.21 -8.50
N THR A 150 2.79 -2.18 -7.61
CA THR A 150 3.31 -2.16 -6.24
C THR A 150 4.83 -1.96 -6.19
N ALA A 151 5.59 -2.59 -7.10
CA ALA A 151 7.04 -2.37 -7.17
C ALA A 151 7.40 -0.89 -7.44
N LEU A 152 6.65 -0.23 -8.33
CA LEU A 152 6.85 1.20 -8.63
C LEU A 152 6.45 2.09 -7.44
N HIS A 153 5.38 1.74 -6.72
CA HIS A 153 4.96 2.48 -5.52
C HIS A 153 6.03 2.42 -4.42
N LEU A 154 6.59 1.23 -4.18
CA LEU A 154 7.68 1.02 -3.21
C LEU A 154 8.92 1.83 -3.62
N ALA A 155 9.37 1.70 -4.87
CA ALA A 155 10.56 2.39 -5.36
C ALA A 155 10.42 3.91 -5.29
N VAL A 156 9.29 4.46 -5.75
CA VAL A 156 9.04 5.91 -5.70
C VAL A 156 9.04 6.40 -4.26
N HIS A 157 8.39 5.69 -3.35
CA HIS A 157 8.41 6.10 -1.94
C HIS A 157 9.82 6.00 -1.35
N HIS A 158 10.54 4.91 -1.61
CA HIS A 158 11.90 4.69 -1.13
C HIS A 158 12.85 5.82 -1.56
N HIS A 159 12.85 6.15 -2.85
CA HIS A 159 13.76 7.13 -3.41
C HIS A 159 13.37 8.59 -3.09
N THR A 160 12.08 8.89 -3.01
CA THR A 160 11.63 10.29 -3.03
C THR A 160 10.74 10.68 -1.86
N GLY A 161 10.28 9.72 -1.05
CA GLY A 161 9.29 9.92 0.01
C GLY A 161 7.93 10.40 -0.50
N LEU A 162 7.64 10.24 -1.80
CA LEU A 162 6.36 10.68 -2.38
C LEU A 162 5.24 9.71 -2.00
N SER A 163 4.05 10.24 -1.77
CA SER A 163 2.82 9.46 -1.76
C SER A 163 2.36 9.10 -3.17
N SER A 164 1.65 7.98 -3.28
CA SER A 164 1.09 7.47 -4.53
C SER A 164 -0.36 7.00 -4.33
N LEU A 165 -1.01 6.57 -5.40
CA LEU A 165 -2.35 5.99 -5.36
C LEU A 165 -2.34 4.52 -5.79
N HIS A 166 -2.70 3.65 -4.86
CA HIS A 166 -3.15 2.29 -5.17
C HIS A 166 -4.56 2.38 -5.77
N SER A 167 -4.66 2.25 -7.09
CA SER A 167 -5.91 2.49 -7.81
C SER A 167 -6.04 1.66 -9.07
N PRO A 168 -7.25 1.53 -9.62
CA PRO A 168 -7.46 1.09 -10.99
C PRO A 168 -6.64 1.91 -11.99
N MET A 169 -6.34 1.27 -13.11
CA MET A 169 -5.45 1.75 -14.17
C MET A 169 -6.24 2.21 -15.39
N VAL A 170 -5.57 2.75 -16.41
CA VAL A 170 -6.27 3.34 -17.58
C VAL A 170 -7.01 2.29 -18.39
N ALA A 171 -6.54 1.04 -18.43
CA ALA A 171 -7.27 -0.06 -19.04
C ALA A 171 -8.53 -0.41 -18.22
N TRP A 172 -9.61 0.33 -18.48
CA TRP A 172 -10.83 0.28 -17.67
C TRP A 172 -11.61 -1.02 -17.91
N SER A 173 -11.82 -1.80 -16.87
CA SER A 173 -12.49 -3.11 -16.93
C SER A 173 -13.97 -3.03 -16.54
N SER A 174 -14.71 -4.13 -16.70
CA SER A 174 -16.08 -4.24 -16.21
C SER A 174 -16.20 -4.27 -14.68
N ASN A 175 -15.10 -4.56 -13.97
CA ASN A 175 -15.10 -4.52 -12.51
C ASN A 175 -15.10 -3.08 -11.97
N ASN A 176 -14.70 -2.11 -12.79
CA ASN A 176 -14.61 -0.71 -12.38
C ASN A 176 -15.95 0.00 -12.61
N THR A 177 -16.67 0.29 -11.52
CA THR A 177 -18.00 0.90 -11.58
C THR A 177 -17.93 2.43 -11.57
N ALA A 178 -19.10 3.10 -11.61
CA ALA A 178 -19.18 4.54 -11.40
C ALA A 178 -18.63 4.97 -10.02
N ALA A 179 -18.79 4.13 -8.99
CA ALA A 179 -18.25 4.42 -7.66
C ALA A 179 -16.72 4.29 -7.63
N THR A 180 -16.16 3.35 -8.38
CA THR A 180 -14.71 3.27 -8.64
C THR A 180 -14.22 4.56 -9.31
N ALA A 181 -14.88 4.99 -10.39
CA ALA A 181 -14.52 6.21 -11.12
C ALA A 181 -14.57 7.45 -10.21
N GLU A 182 -15.61 7.58 -9.38
CA GLU A 182 -15.73 8.71 -8.45
C GLU A 182 -14.67 8.70 -7.35
N SER A 183 -14.32 7.51 -6.83
CA SER A 183 -13.24 7.39 -5.84
C SER A 183 -11.88 7.79 -6.44
N LEU A 184 -11.62 7.42 -7.70
CA LEU A 184 -10.42 7.84 -8.42
C LEU A 184 -10.42 9.34 -8.68
N ARG A 185 -11.53 9.91 -9.17
CA ARG A 185 -11.67 11.34 -9.41
C ARG A 185 -11.38 12.16 -8.15
N THR A 186 -11.97 11.75 -7.03
CA THR A 186 -11.79 12.41 -5.74
C THR A 186 -10.33 12.36 -5.31
N ALA A 187 -9.72 11.17 -5.31
CA ALA A 187 -8.33 11.00 -4.89
C ALA A 187 -7.31 11.72 -5.79
N LEU A 188 -7.63 11.93 -7.08
CA LEU A 188 -6.79 12.68 -8.01
C LEU A 188 -6.94 14.20 -7.85
N MET A 189 -8.16 14.69 -7.65
CA MET A 189 -8.52 16.09 -7.86
C MET A 189 -8.89 16.85 -6.58
N THR A 190 -8.92 16.18 -5.43
CA THR A 190 -9.12 16.83 -4.11
C THR A 190 -8.03 16.42 -3.13
N ALA A 191 -7.74 17.30 -2.18
CA ALA A 191 -6.82 17.03 -1.07
C ALA A 191 -7.57 16.55 0.19
N ASP A 192 -8.77 15.98 0.01
CA ASP A 192 -9.59 15.47 1.10
C ASP A 192 -9.11 14.07 1.54
N PRO A 193 -9.19 13.74 2.85
CA PRO A 193 -8.92 12.39 3.31
C PRO A 193 -9.81 11.35 2.62
N VAL A 194 -9.23 10.21 2.29
CA VAL A 194 -9.96 9.05 1.79
C VAL A 194 -10.43 8.22 2.97
N VAL A 195 -11.74 7.92 3.02
CA VAL A 195 -12.32 7.05 4.04
C VAL A 195 -12.82 5.78 3.37
N LEU A 196 -12.19 4.66 3.69
CA LEU A 196 -12.63 3.33 3.27
C LEU A 196 -13.44 2.69 4.39
N GLN A 197 -14.68 2.34 4.08
CA GLN A 197 -15.58 1.63 4.99
C GLN A 197 -15.55 0.15 4.66
N ARG A 198 -15.48 -0.71 5.68
CA ARG A 198 -15.68 -2.15 5.57
C ARG A 198 -17.03 -2.44 4.90
N ASP A 199 -16.99 -3.20 3.82
CA ASP A 199 -18.17 -3.79 3.21
C ASP A 199 -18.39 -5.19 3.79
N PRO A 200 -19.52 -5.44 4.49
CA PRO A 200 -19.81 -6.76 5.04
C PRO A 200 -20.04 -7.84 3.97
N LEU A 201 -20.19 -7.46 2.70
CA LEU A 201 -20.33 -8.37 1.57
C LEU A 201 -19.00 -8.72 0.90
N GLU A 202 -17.92 -8.00 1.21
CA GLU A 202 -16.59 -8.38 0.74
C GLU A 202 -16.16 -9.66 1.48
N PRO A 203 -15.71 -10.73 0.78
CA PRO A 203 -15.33 -11.98 1.42
C PRO A 203 -14.38 -11.84 2.61
N THR A 204 -13.43 -10.90 2.57
CA THR A 204 -12.46 -10.66 3.66
C THR A 204 -13.05 -9.95 4.88
N ALA A 205 -14.35 -9.59 4.90
CA ALA A 205 -14.97 -8.86 6.01
C ALA A 205 -14.95 -9.59 7.36
N ALA A 206 -14.78 -10.93 7.34
CA ALA A 206 -14.63 -11.74 8.55
C ALA A 206 -13.20 -11.74 9.13
N VAL A 207 -12.22 -11.18 8.42
CA VAL A 207 -10.83 -11.06 8.87
C VAL A 207 -10.75 -9.82 9.77
N GLU A 208 -10.65 -10.04 11.08
CA GLU A 208 -10.64 -8.96 12.07
C GLU A 208 -9.84 -9.34 13.33
N VAL A 209 -9.00 -8.41 13.78
CA VAL A 209 -8.43 -8.40 15.14
C VAL A 209 -8.74 -7.03 15.74
N PRO A 210 -9.51 -6.93 16.85
CA PRO A 210 -9.97 -5.65 17.34
C PRO A 210 -8.86 -4.69 17.77
N GLY A 211 -9.07 -3.39 17.50
CA GLY A 211 -8.28 -2.29 18.03
C GLY A 211 -8.21 -1.10 17.07
N THR A 212 -7.30 -0.19 17.39
CA THR A 212 -7.03 1.02 16.59
C THR A 212 -5.54 1.12 16.34
N ALA A 213 -5.15 1.48 15.12
CA ALA A 213 -3.78 1.72 14.71
C ALA A 213 -3.66 3.08 14.01
N THR A 214 -2.49 3.69 14.10
CA THR A 214 -2.16 4.93 13.38
C THR A 214 -0.72 4.84 12.91
N GLY A 215 -0.48 5.24 11.67
CA GLY A 215 0.86 5.27 11.07
C GLY A 215 0.79 5.50 9.56
N LEU A 216 1.96 5.55 8.92
CA LEU A 216 2.05 5.59 7.47
C LEU A 216 1.51 4.29 6.87
N LEU A 217 0.73 4.40 5.81
CA LEU A 217 0.15 3.27 5.10
C LEU A 217 1.05 2.85 3.94
N TYR A 218 1.62 1.66 4.03
CA TYR A 218 2.39 1.02 2.96
C TYR A 218 1.69 -0.24 2.48
N GLY A 219 2.06 -0.74 1.30
CA GLY A 219 1.65 -2.06 0.86
C GLY A 219 1.18 -2.13 -0.59
N GLY A 220 0.29 -3.06 -0.86
CA GLY A 220 -0.22 -3.35 -2.20
C GLY A 220 -0.44 -4.85 -2.41
N ASN A 221 -0.03 -5.34 -3.57
CA ASN A 221 -0.15 -6.76 -3.89
C ASN A 221 0.83 -7.60 -3.05
N LEU A 222 0.32 -8.60 -2.32
CA LEU A 222 1.11 -9.42 -1.41
C LEU A 222 2.21 -10.22 -2.13
N SER A 223 1.92 -10.79 -3.30
CA SER A 223 2.90 -11.50 -4.10
C SER A 223 4.08 -10.62 -4.52
N LEU A 224 3.83 -9.33 -4.81
CA LEU A 224 4.88 -8.38 -5.13
C LEU A 224 5.63 -7.92 -3.88
N LEU A 225 4.94 -7.71 -2.75
CA LEU A 225 5.59 -7.39 -1.48
C LEU A 225 6.53 -8.52 -1.03
N ASP A 226 6.09 -9.78 -1.14
CA ASP A 226 6.89 -10.96 -0.79
C ASP A 226 8.07 -11.21 -1.73
N ALA A 227 7.99 -10.75 -2.97
CA ALA A 227 9.07 -10.86 -3.93
C ALA A 227 10.11 -9.71 -3.83
N GLU A 228 9.78 -8.60 -3.16
CA GLU A 228 10.67 -7.46 -3.00
C GLU A 228 11.82 -7.80 -2.03
N PRO A 229 13.09 -7.61 -2.41
CA PRO A 229 14.20 -7.84 -1.48
C PRO A 229 14.22 -6.83 -0.32
N ASP A 230 14.49 -7.33 0.90
CA ASP A 230 14.51 -6.52 2.15
C ASP A 230 15.35 -5.24 2.05
N ASP A 231 16.53 -5.30 1.42
CA ASP A 231 17.48 -4.18 1.32
C ASP A 231 17.30 -3.34 0.04
N ASN A 232 16.16 -3.45 -0.64
CA ASN A 232 15.86 -2.73 -1.87
C ASN A 232 14.79 -1.65 -1.62
N HIS A 233 13.56 -1.81 -2.15
CA HIS A 233 12.53 -0.77 -2.06
C HIS A 233 11.55 -0.94 -0.90
N LEU A 234 11.62 -2.03 -0.13
CA LEU A 234 10.71 -2.24 1.00
C LEU A 234 10.98 -1.17 2.08
N PRO A 235 9.96 -0.39 2.51
CA PRO A 235 10.15 0.63 3.52
C PRO A 235 10.35 0.02 4.91
N ASP A 236 10.91 0.81 5.83
CA ASP A 236 10.83 0.50 7.27
C ASP A 236 9.37 0.49 7.71
N LEU A 237 8.91 -0.68 8.17
CA LEU A 237 7.52 -0.91 8.57
C LEU A 237 7.27 -0.68 10.07
N GLU A 238 8.27 -0.27 10.84
CA GLU A 238 8.09 0.06 12.25
C GLU A 238 7.04 1.17 12.42
N ASP A 239 6.06 0.94 13.30
CA ASP A 239 4.90 1.81 13.57
C ASP A 239 3.97 2.03 12.34
N ALA A 240 4.16 1.32 11.23
CA ALA A 240 3.37 1.48 10.01
C ALA A 240 2.07 0.66 10.01
N ILE A 241 1.14 1.03 9.14
CA ILE A 241 0.00 0.19 8.77
C ILE A 241 0.35 -0.49 7.44
N LEU A 242 0.27 -1.82 7.40
CA LEU A 242 0.49 -2.59 6.18
C LEU A 242 -0.84 -2.91 5.49
N PHE A 243 -0.98 -2.54 4.23
CA PHE A 243 -2.07 -2.96 3.36
C PHE A 243 -1.67 -4.16 2.49
N ILE A 244 -2.52 -5.18 2.45
CA ILE A 244 -2.32 -6.35 1.59
C ILE A 244 -3.60 -6.69 0.82
N GLU A 245 -3.42 -7.01 -0.46
CA GLU A 245 -4.41 -7.59 -1.35
C GLU A 245 -3.75 -8.59 -2.28
N ASP A 246 -4.51 -9.51 -2.88
CA ASP A 246 -3.95 -10.37 -3.92
C ASP A 246 -5.01 -10.93 -4.87
N THR A 247 -4.55 -11.47 -5.99
CA THR A 247 -5.39 -11.99 -7.07
C THR A 247 -4.81 -13.25 -7.65
N ASP A 248 -5.69 -14.16 -8.05
CA ASP A 248 -5.29 -15.33 -8.83
C ASP A 248 -4.26 -16.23 -8.13
N GLU A 249 -4.22 -16.19 -6.79
CA GLU A 249 -3.30 -17.00 -5.98
C GLU A 249 -4.01 -18.04 -5.12
N SER A 250 -3.46 -19.25 -5.09
CA SER A 250 -3.96 -20.35 -4.27
C SER A 250 -3.71 -20.09 -2.78
N ARG A 251 -4.64 -20.51 -1.92
CA ARG A 251 -4.59 -20.34 -0.46
C ARG A 251 -3.25 -20.75 0.18
N TYR A 252 -2.65 -21.86 -0.24
CA TYR A 252 -1.37 -22.32 0.32
C TYR A 252 -0.18 -21.42 -0.06
N LYS A 253 -0.24 -20.72 -1.21
CA LYS A 253 0.78 -19.75 -1.59
C LYS A 253 0.67 -18.47 -0.77
N ILE A 254 -0.56 -17.99 -0.53
CA ILE A 254 -0.82 -16.88 0.39
C ILE A 254 -0.28 -17.20 1.79
N ASP A 255 -0.57 -18.40 2.31
CA ASP A 255 0.03 -18.88 3.57
C ASP A 255 1.57 -18.82 3.54
N GLY A 256 2.16 -19.32 2.44
CA GLY A 256 3.60 -19.32 2.24
C GLY A 256 4.22 -17.93 2.20
N MET A 257 3.56 -16.96 1.55
CA MET A 257 3.98 -15.54 1.49
C MET A 257 3.92 -14.90 2.86
N LEU A 258 2.78 -15.02 3.56
CA LEU A 258 2.62 -14.48 4.92
C LEU A 258 3.63 -15.12 5.88
N THR A 259 3.88 -16.43 5.74
CA THR A 259 4.90 -17.13 6.53
C THR A 259 6.31 -16.61 6.24
N ARG A 260 6.65 -16.28 4.98
CA ARG A 260 7.93 -15.66 4.64
C ARG A 260 8.05 -14.26 5.26
N PHE A 261 6.99 -13.46 5.16
CA PHE A 261 6.89 -12.14 5.81
C PHE A 261 7.14 -12.22 7.32
N THR A 262 6.50 -13.17 8.03
CA THR A 262 6.76 -13.41 9.45
C THR A 262 8.22 -13.79 9.69
N ARG A 263 8.80 -14.65 8.86
CA ARG A 263 10.18 -15.15 9.05
C ARG A 263 11.25 -14.10 8.73
N ALA A 264 10.95 -13.15 7.85
CA ALA A 264 11.81 -12.00 7.57
C ALA A 264 11.70 -10.91 8.65
N GLY A 265 10.72 -11.00 9.55
CA GLY A 265 10.49 -10.02 10.61
C GLY A 265 9.69 -8.80 10.16
N HIS A 266 9.09 -8.81 8.97
CA HIS A 266 8.33 -7.65 8.44
C HIS A 266 7.05 -7.34 9.22
N PHE A 267 6.56 -8.27 10.04
CA PHE A 267 5.44 -7.99 10.95
C PHE A 267 5.89 -7.43 12.30
N ASP A 268 7.19 -7.48 12.62
CA ASP A 268 7.71 -6.97 13.88
C ASP A 268 7.59 -5.43 13.86
N GLY A 269 6.99 -4.86 14.92
CA GLY A 269 6.86 -3.41 15.05
C GLY A 269 5.73 -2.76 14.25
N LEU A 270 4.99 -3.50 13.41
CA LEU A 270 3.81 -2.96 12.71
C LEU A 270 2.76 -2.45 13.70
N ALA A 271 2.08 -1.37 13.34
CA ALA A 271 0.97 -0.82 14.11
C ALA A 271 -0.36 -1.52 13.80
N GLY A 272 -0.58 -1.98 12.56
CA GLY A 272 -1.81 -2.67 12.16
C GLY A 272 -1.79 -3.15 10.71
N ILE A 273 -2.81 -3.92 10.32
CA ILE A 273 -2.91 -4.51 8.97
C ILE A 273 -4.29 -4.23 8.36
N ALA A 274 -4.30 -3.64 7.17
CA ALA A 274 -5.49 -3.47 6.34
C ALA A 274 -5.55 -4.57 5.27
N VAL A 275 -6.66 -5.31 5.21
CA VAL A 275 -6.84 -6.43 4.28
C VAL A 275 -7.86 -6.05 3.21
N GLY A 276 -7.37 -5.98 1.98
CA GLY A 276 -8.15 -5.70 0.78
C GLY A 276 -8.88 -6.91 0.22
N GLN A 277 -9.01 -6.93 -1.09
CA GLN A 277 -9.68 -7.99 -1.83
C GLN A 277 -8.70 -9.13 -2.14
N PHE A 278 -9.03 -10.34 -1.73
CA PHE A 278 -8.33 -11.57 -2.12
C PHE A 278 -9.21 -12.35 -3.07
N THR A 279 -8.94 -12.24 -4.38
CA THR A 279 -9.78 -12.89 -5.39
C THR A 279 -9.30 -14.32 -5.68
N PRO A 280 -10.24 -15.28 -5.89
CA PRO A 280 -9.89 -16.68 -5.97
C PRO A 280 -9.09 -17.02 -7.23
N TYR A 281 -8.14 -17.94 -7.09
CA TYR A 281 -7.51 -18.64 -8.21
C TYR A 281 -8.48 -19.71 -8.75
N GLU A 282 -8.72 -19.72 -10.06
CA GLU A 282 -9.75 -20.60 -10.66
C GLU A 282 -9.48 -22.10 -10.47
N HIS A 283 -8.22 -22.49 -10.23
CA HIS A 283 -7.82 -23.88 -10.01
C HIS A 283 -7.58 -24.23 -8.53
N ASP A 284 -7.85 -23.32 -7.60
CA ASP A 284 -7.83 -23.60 -6.17
C ASP A 284 -9.20 -24.09 -5.70
N GLU A 285 -9.54 -25.33 -6.03
CA GLU A 285 -10.78 -25.97 -5.61
C GLU A 285 -10.73 -26.36 -4.13
N TYR A 286 -11.73 -25.92 -3.36
CA TYR A 286 -11.85 -26.28 -1.95
C TYR A 286 -12.07 -27.79 -1.77
N THR A 287 -11.23 -28.41 -0.96
CA THR A 287 -11.44 -29.78 -0.47
C THR A 287 -11.87 -29.77 1.00
N GLU A 288 -12.80 -30.66 1.38
CA GLU A 288 -13.27 -30.77 2.77
C GLU A 288 -12.10 -30.98 3.75
N GLY A 289 -12.00 -30.10 4.74
CA GLY A 289 -10.94 -30.11 5.74
C GLY A 289 -9.79 -29.14 5.46
N GLU A 290 -9.76 -28.51 4.28
CA GLU A 290 -8.85 -27.40 4.01
C GLU A 290 -9.35 -26.09 4.63
N TRP A 291 -8.44 -25.13 4.79
CA TRP A 291 -8.79 -23.78 5.21
C TRP A 291 -9.33 -22.97 4.05
N THR A 292 -10.34 -22.15 4.32
CA THR A 292 -10.75 -21.04 3.46
C THR A 292 -9.69 -19.93 3.44
N MET A 293 -9.78 -18.98 2.51
CA MET A 293 -8.85 -17.83 2.48
C MET A 293 -8.90 -17.02 3.79
N ASN A 294 -10.09 -16.81 4.35
CA ASN A 294 -10.24 -16.08 5.61
C ASN A 294 -9.60 -16.84 6.80
N GLU A 295 -9.68 -18.17 6.82
CA GLU A 295 -9.01 -18.98 7.83
C GLU A 295 -7.48 -18.91 7.68
N VAL A 296 -6.94 -18.94 6.46
CA VAL A 296 -5.50 -18.71 6.22
C VAL A 296 -5.08 -17.33 6.74
N LEU A 297 -5.80 -16.26 6.36
CA LEU A 297 -5.50 -14.90 6.79
C LEU A 297 -5.57 -14.77 8.32
N MET A 298 -6.62 -15.30 8.96
CA MET A 298 -6.77 -15.22 10.41
C MET A 298 -5.75 -16.08 11.16
N ASP A 299 -5.37 -17.24 10.64
CA ASP A 299 -4.35 -18.08 11.25
C ASP A 299 -2.96 -17.41 11.21
N ARG A 300 -2.62 -16.76 10.10
CA ARG A 300 -1.34 -16.06 9.94
C ARG A 300 -1.28 -14.70 10.65
N LEU A 301 -2.37 -13.94 10.64
CA LEU A 301 -2.39 -12.55 11.13
C LEU A 301 -2.99 -12.41 12.54
N GLY A 302 -3.91 -13.29 12.93
CA GLY A 302 -4.70 -13.16 14.16
C GLY A 302 -3.88 -13.22 15.45
N GLY A 303 -2.71 -13.85 15.41
CA GLY A 303 -1.80 -14.00 16.55
C GLY A 303 -0.78 -12.89 16.73
N LEU A 304 -0.74 -11.89 15.84
CA LEU A 304 0.30 -10.85 15.84
C LEU A 304 0.14 -9.83 16.97
N GLY A 305 -1.04 -9.75 17.61
CA GLY A 305 -1.30 -8.82 18.70
C GLY A 305 -1.51 -7.37 18.28
N ILE A 306 -1.74 -7.14 16.98
CA ILE A 306 -2.00 -5.83 16.36
C ILE A 306 -3.37 -5.84 15.67
N PRO A 307 -4.04 -4.68 15.51
CA PRO A 307 -5.33 -4.60 14.83
C PRO A 307 -5.26 -5.05 13.38
N VAL A 308 -6.29 -5.79 12.94
CA VAL A 308 -6.45 -6.24 11.55
C VAL A 308 -7.85 -5.89 11.09
N LEU A 309 -7.99 -5.21 9.95
CA LEU A 309 -9.28 -4.83 9.37
C LEU A 309 -9.41 -5.36 7.94
N GLY A 310 -10.28 -6.35 7.74
CA GLY A 310 -10.70 -6.83 6.43
C GLY A 310 -12.00 -6.24 5.91
N GLY A 311 -12.38 -6.65 4.70
CA GLY A 311 -13.59 -6.21 4.01
C GLY A 311 -13.44 -4.86 3.32
N LEU A 312 -12.21 -4.42 3.06
CA LEU A 312 -11.92 -3.21 2.29
C LEU A 312 -11.96 -3.54 0.80
N LYS A 313 -12.79 -2.82 0.04
CA LYS A 313 -12.90 -3.00 -1.42
C LYS A 313 -11.73 -2.33 -2.15
N VAL A 314 -10.51 -2.79 -1.92
CA VAL A 314 -9.29 -2.32 -2.59
C VAL A 314 -8.54 -3.54 -3.11
N GLY A 315 -8.19 -3.55 -4.39
CA GLY A 315 -7.52 -4.69 -5.03
C GLY A 315 -8.19 -5.08 -6.35
N HIS A 316 -8.22 -6.39 -6.62
CA HIS A 316 -8.64 -6.94 -7.92
C HIS A 316 -10.11 -7.36 -8.03
N GLY A 317 -10.88 -7.22 -6.95
CA GLY A 317 -12.28 -7.62 -6.91
C GLY A 317 -13.20 -6.66 -7.66
N LEU A 318 -14.50 -6.84 -7.43
CA LEU A 318 -15.51 -5.95 -8.00
C LEU A 318 -15.46 -4.59 -7.30
N ASP A 319 -15.61 -3.53 -8.08
CA ASP A 319 -15.81 -2.17 -7.61
C ASP A 319 -14.71 -1.68 -6.65
N PRO A 320 -13.43 -1.81 -7.03
CA PRO A 320 -12.33 -1.39 -6.18
C PRO A 320 -12.37 0.13 -5.96
N ARG A 321 -11.95 0.54 -4.76
CA ARG A 321 -11.76 1.91 -4.32
C ARG A 321 -10.28 2.27 -4.43
N VAL A 322 -10.04 3.58 -4.49
CA VAL A 322 -8.69 4.14 -4.52
C VAL A 322 -8.18 4.38 -3.11
N MET A 323 -6.89 4.13 -2.91
CA MET A 323 -6.25 4.22 -1.60
C MET A 323 -4.89 4.92 -1.73
N PRO A 324 -4.64 6.01 -0.99
CA PRO A 324 -3.31 6.61 -0.88
C PRO A 324 -2.30 5.64 -0.24
N LEU A 325 -1.08 5.62 -0.74
CA LEU A 325 0.07 4.95 -0.14
C LEU A 325 1.14 5.97 0.24
N GLY A 326 1.94 5.64 1.26
CA GLY A 326 2.93 6.55 1.84
C GLY A 326 2.31 7.71 2.63
N SER A 327 1.00 7.66 2.92
CA SER A 327 0.26 8.69 3.65
C SER A 327 -0.10 8.23 5.07
N GLU A 328 -0.24 9.17 6.00
CA GLU A 328 -0.75 8.89 7.35
C GLU A 328 -2.16 8.32 7.30
N ALA A 329 -2.41 7.29 8.09
CA ALA A 329 -3.69 6.60 8.16
C ALA A 329 -4.07 6.22 9.59
N VAL A 330 -5.39 6.09 9.81
CA VAL A 330 -5.99 5.59 11.03
C VAL A 330 -6.88 4.41 10.67
N LEU A 331 -6.57 3.25 11.25
CA LEU A 331 -7.37 2.03 11.16
C LEU A 331 -8.14 1.85 12.45
N ASP A 332 -9.45 1.68 12.35
CA ASP A 332 -10.36 1.45 13.49
C ASP A 332 -11.29 0.28 13.16
N THR A 333 -11.14 -0.84 13.87
CA THR A 333 -11.94 -2.05 13.63
C THR A 333 -13.36 -1.94 14.16
N ASP A 334 -13.58 -1.16 15.22
CA ASP A 334 -14.90 -0.97 15.83
C ASP A 334 -15.79 -0.14 14.90
N ALA A 335 -15.23 0.94 14.34
CA ALA A 335 -15.89 1.72 13.29
C ALA A 335 -15.88 1.00 11.93
N GLY A 336 -14.98 0.03 11.73
CA GLY A 336 -14.76 -0.66 10.47
C GLY A 336 -14.25 0.27 9.38
N THR A 337 -13.36 1.19 9.72
CA THR A 337 -12.87 2.25 8.83
C THR A 337 -11.35 2.26 8.73
N LEU A 338 -10.86 2.53 7.53
CA LEU A 338 -9.49 2.99 7.27
C LEU A 338 -9.57 4.42 6.71
N THR A 339 -9.14 5.41 7.49
CA THR A 339 -9.11 6.83 7.09
C THR A 339 -7.68 7.22 6.76
N ILE A 340 -7.45 7.79 5.58
CA ILE A 340 -6.11 8.01 5.04
C ILE A 340 -6.03 9.45 4.55
N GLU A 341 -4.95 10.15 4.89
CA GLU A 341 -4.70 11.47 4.30
C GLU A 341 -4.56 11.38 2.77
N ALA A 342 -5.00 12.43 2.08
CA ALA A 342 -4.85 12.52 0.62
C ALA A 342 -3.40 12.29 0.17
N ALA A 343 -3.23 11.61 -0.96
CA ALA A 343 -1.93 11.47 -1.62
C ALA A 343 -1.47 12.76 -2.31
N VAL A 344 -2.32 13.77 -2.37
CA VAL A 344 -2.07 15.04 -3.06
C VAL A 344 -2.27 16.23 -2.13
N ALA A 345 -1.66 17.36 -2.47
CA ALA A 345 -1.83 18.65 -1.79
C ALA A 345 -2.43 19.71 -2.73
N ASP A 346 -2.89 20.82 -2.15
CA ASP A 346 -3.38 21.99 -2.90
C ASP A 346 -2.28 22.71 -3.69
#